data_AF-K1UI66-F1
#
_entry.id   AF-K1UI66-F1
#
_cell.length_a   1.000
_cell.length_b   1.000
_cell.length_c   1.000
_cell.angle_alpha   90.00
_cell.angle_beta   90.00
_cell.angle_gamma   90.00
#
_symmetry.space_group_name_H-M   'P 1'
#
loop_
_entity.id
_entity.type
_entity.pdbx_description
1 polymer ?
#
loop_
_entity_poly.entity_id
_entity_poly.type
_entity_poly.pdbx_seq_one_letter_code
_entity_poly.pdbx_strand_id
1 'polypeptide(L)'
;MTGDGVNDAPALKTADIGCAMGIVGTDVAKEAADVILTDDNFATVVSAVEEGRRIYDNIIKAIQFLLSSNVGEVIVLFFAILLTPFLATKFGIPIGLIEPLLPIHILWINLVTDSLPALALAFDPANKDVMKRKPVKASSGIFTKGMTWRIIYQGIMIGLLSLAAFVIGISTPNPPVIEGLTQEQVR
;
A
#
# COMPACT_ATOMS: atom_id res chain seq x y z
N MET A 1 9.04 -24.50 -14.74
CA MET A 1 9.14 -25.73 -15.57
C MET A 1 7.80 -25.94 -16.26
N THR A 2 7.77 -26.47 -17.48
CA THR A 2 6.52 -26.88 -18.15
C THR A 2 6.58 -28.37 -18.44
N GLY A 3 5.48 -29.10 -18.27
CA GLY A 3 5.45 -30.54 -18.49
C GLY A 3 4.04 -31.08 -18.66
N ASP A 4 3.93 -32.30 -19.14
CA ASP A 4 2.67 -32.99 -19.38
C ASP A 4 2.71 -34.47 -18.92
N GLY A 5 3.91 -35.03 -18.77
CA GLY A 5 4.11 -36.41 -18.36
C GLY A 5 4.36 -36.62 -16.86
N VAL A 6 4.11 -37.85 -16.40
CA VAL A 6 4.53 -38.36 -15.08
C VAL A 6 6.02 -38.15 -14.80
N ASN A 7 6.84 -38.22 -15.85
CA ASN A 7 8.29 -38.03 -15.76
C ASN A 7 8.67 -36.56 -15.44
N ASP A 8 7.79 -35.61 -15.75
CA ASP A 8 8.02 -34.19 -15.47
C ASP A 8 7.62 -33.81 -14.05
N ALA A 9 6.84 -34.65 -13.35
CA ALA A 9 6.31 -34.36 -12.02
C ALA A 9 7.39 -33.92 -10.99
N PRO A 10 8.58 -34.57 -10.90
CA PRO A 10 9.64 -34.10 -10.01
C PRO A 10 10.15 -32.71 -10.37
N ALA A 11 10.28 -32.40 -11.66
CA ALA A 11 10.78 -31.12 -12.15
C ALA A 11 9.72 -30.01 -12.01
N LEU A 12 8.44 -30.33 -12.23
CA LEU A 12 7.32 -29.43 -11.96
C LEU A 12 7.27 -29.05 -10.49
N LYS A 13 7.42 -30.03 -9.59
CA LYS A 13 7.35 -29.80 -8.14
C LYS A 13 8.56 -29.04 -7.58
N THR A 14 9.72 -29.17 -8.20
CA THR A 14 10.96 -28.52 -7.75
C THR A 14 11.11 -27.10 -8.29
N ALA A 15 10.43 -26.76 -9.39
CA ALA A 15 10.47 -25.42 -9.95
C ALA A 15 9.75 -24.42 -9.02
N ASP A 16 10.17 -23.15 -9.05
CA ASP A 16 9.48 -22.09 -8.33
C ASP A 16 8.01 -21.93 -8.79
N ILE A 17 7.77 -22.19 -10.09
CA ILE A 17 6.44 -22.35 -10.68
C ILE A 17 6.49 -23.50 -11.71
N GLY A 18 5.70 -24.54 -11.46
CA GLY A 18 5.42 -25.64 -12.40
C GLY A 18 4.13 -25.38 -13.19
N CYS A 19 4.16 -25.55 -14.52
CA CYS A 19 2.99 -25.42 -15.39
C CYS A 19 2.69 -26.76 -16.10
N ALA A 20 1.48 -27.29 -15.92
CA ALA A 20 1.03 -28.52 -16.58
C ALA A 20 0.01 -28.26 -17.70
N MET A 21 0.00 -29.12 -18.72
CA MET A 21 -1.06 -29.14 -19.74
C MET A 21 -2.37 -29.66 -19.17
N GLY A 22 -3.48 -28.99 -19.47
CA GLY A 22 -4.81 -29.29 -18.97
C GLY A 22 -5.53 -30.39 -19.74
N ILE A 23 -5.33 -30.49 -21.06
CA ILE A 23 -6.00 -31.47 -21.91
C ILE A 23 -5.13 -32.71 -22.09
N VAL A 24 -3.92 -32.57 -22.63
CA VAL A 24 -3.00 -33.70 -22.89
C VAL A 24 -2.19 -34.15 -21.68
N GLY A 25 -2.12 -33.31 -20.64
CA GLY A 25 -1.34 -33.61 -19.44
C GLY A 25 -1.91 -34.75 -18.61
N THR A 26 -1.01 -35.58 -18.09
CA THR A 26 -1.32 -36.64 -17.12
C THR A 26 -1.79 -36.06 -15.79
N ASP A 27 -2.64 -36.78 -15.07
CA ASP A 27 -3.15 -36.31 -13.76
C ASP A 27 -2.01 -36.09 -12.76
N VAL A 28 -0.97 -36.94 -12.81
CA VAL A 28 0.22 -36.77 -11.95
C VAL A 28 0.98 -35.48 -12.28
N ALA A 29 1.08 -35.09 -13.55
CA ALA A 29 1.69 -33.81 -13.92
C ALA A 29 0.84 -32.62 -13.44
N LYS A 30 -0.49 -32.70 -13.56
CA LYS A 30 -1.42 -31.66 -13.08
C LYS A 30 -1.38 -31.50 -11.57
N GLU A 31 -1.35 -32.60 -10.81
CA GLU A 31 -1.22 -32.57 -9.34
C GLU A 31 0.13 -32.05 -8.87
N ALA A 32 1.19 -32.25 -9.65
CA ALA A 32 2.53 -31.78 -9.32
C ALA A 32 2.77 -30.30 -9.65
N ALA A 33 1.98 -29.69 -10.53
CA ALA A 33 2.12 -28.32 -11.00
C ALA A 33 1.37 -27.30 -10.12
N ASP A 34 1.82 -26.04 -10.16
CA ASP A 34 1.16 -24.91 -9.48
C ASP A 34 0.12 -24.23 -10.38
N VAL A 35 0.30 -24.34 -11.70
CA VAL A 35 -0.57 -23.73 -12.73
C VAL A 35 -0.93 -24.80 -13.76
N ILE A 36 -2.20 -24.85 -14.16
CA ILE A 36 -2.69 -25.75 -15.22
C ILE A 36 -3.16 -24.89 -16.41
N LEU A 37 -2.63 -25.18 -17.59
CA LEU A 37 -3.04 -24.54 -18.85
C LEU A 37 -4.26 -25.26 -19.39
N THR A 38 -5.45 -24.73 -19.14
CA THR A 38 -6.72 -25.38 -19.50
C THR A 38 -6.95 -25.51 -21.02
N ASP A 39 -6.19 -24.78 -21.82
CA ASP A 39 -6.26 -24.73 -23.29
C ASP A 39 -5.05 -25.34 -24.00
N ASP A 40 -4.08 -25.90 -23.24
CA ASP A 40 -2.80 -26.42 -23.73
C ASP A 40 -1.99 -25.44 -24.60
N ASN A 41 -2.23 -24.13 -24.43
CA ASN A 41 -1.56 -23.10 -25.22
C ASN A 41 -0.41 -22.46 -24.46
N PHE A 42 0.81 -22.61 -24.97
CA PHE A 42 1.99 -21.93 -24.39
C PHE A 42 1.88 -20.40 -24.42
N ALA A 43 1.09 -19.81 -25.33
CA ALA A 43 0.84 -18.36 -25.34
C ALA A 43 0.16 -17.88 -24.04
N THR A 44 -0.63 -18.74 -23.38
CA THR A 44 -1.28 -18.44 -22.10
C THR A 44 -0.25 -18.21 -20.98
N VAL A 45 0.92 -18.86 -21.05
CA VAL A 45 2.04 -18.58 -20.14
C VAL A 45 2.57 -17.16 -20.33
N VAL A 46 2.65 -16.67 -21.58
CA VAL A 46 3.11 -15.31 -21.87
C VAL A 46 2.13 -14.28 -21.28
N SER A 47 0.83 -14.49 -21.48
CA SER A 47 -0.23 -13.65 -20.88
C SER A 47 -0.21 -13.70 -19.36
N ALA A 48 0.02 -14.87 -18.75
CA ALA A 48 0.15 -15.01 -17.30
C ALA A 48 1.38 -14.26 -16.75
N VAL A 49 2.51 -14.28 -17.48
CA VAL A 49 3.69 -13.49 -17.11
C VAL A 49 3.43 -11.99 -17.21
N GLU A 50 2.71 -11.54 -18.25
CA GLU A 50 2.29 -10.14 -18.38
C GLU A 50 1.44 -9.70 -17.18
N GLU A 51 0.44 -10.51 -16.82
CA GLU A 51 -0.46 -10.25 -15.70
C GLU A 51 0.28 -10.30 -14.35
N GLY A 52 1.19 -11.25 -14.16
CA GLY A 52 2.03 -11.31 -12.96
C GLY A 52 2.90 -10.05 -12.79
N ARG A 53 3.44 -9.52 -13.89
CA ARG A 53 4.19 -8.25 -13.86
C ARG A 53 3.29 -7.04 -13.55
N ARG A 54 2.05 -7.04 -14.05
CA ARG A 54 1.04 -6.02 -13.72
C ARG A 54 0.70 -6.03 -12.23
N ILE A 55 0.37 -7.21 -11.70
CA ILE A 55 0.05 -7.40 -10.28
C ILE A 55 1.21 -6.95 -9.40
N TYR A 56 2.45 -7.35 -9.74
CA TYR A 56 3.63 -6.91 -9.01
C TYR A 56 3.76 -5.38 -8.97
N ASP A 57 3.68 -4.70 -10.12
CA ASP A 57 3.75 -3.23 -10.17
C ASP A 57 2.68 -2.57 -9.29
N ASN A 58 1.46 -3.10 -9.33
CA ASN A 58 0.35 -2.57 -8.56
C ASN A 58 0.50 -2.80 -7.05
N ILE A 59 1.04 -3.95 -6.63
CA ILE A 59 1.42 -4.21 -5.23
C ILE A 59 2.45 -3.18 -4.77
N ILE A 60 3.49 -2.91 -5.58
CA ILE A 60 4.51 -1.91 -5.23
C ILE A 60 3.90 -0.51 -5.08
N LYS A 61 2.97 -0.11 -5.95
CA LYS A 61 2.24 1.17 -5.82
C LYS A 61 1.44 1.23 -4.52
N ALA A 62 0.69 0.18 -4.19
CA ALA A 62 -0.10 0.10 -2.98
C ALA A 62 0.78 0.18 -1.72
N ILE A 63 1.90 -0.55 -1.69
CA ILE A 63 2.89 -0.48 -0.61
C ILE A 63 3.46 0.94 -0.48
N GLN A 64 3.83 1.58 -1.60
CA GLN A 64 4.33 2.96 -1.58
C GLN A 64 3.29 3.92 -0.98
N PHE A 65 2.03 3.81 -1.39
CA PHE A 65 0.93 4.63 -0.88
C PHE A 65 0.74 4.45 0.64
N LEU A 66 0.54 3.20 1.09
CA LEU A 66 0.30 2.88 2.50
C LEU A 66 1.47 3.33 3.39
N LEU A 67 2.71 3.08 2.96
CA LEU A 67 3.88 3.53 3.73
C LEU A 67 4.01 5.05 3.77
N SER A 68 3.63 5.76 2.70
CA SER A 68 3.65 7.23 2.68
C SER A 68 2.65 7.81 3.68
N SER A 69 1.44 7.23 3.76
CA SER A 69 0.42 7.61 4.72
C SER A 69 0.91 7.41 6.16
N ASN A 70 1.45 6.23 6.47
CA ASN A 70 1.98 5.91 7.81
C ASN A 70 3.12 6.84 8.22
N VAL A 71 4.03 7.19 7.29
CA VAL A 71 5.08 8.18 7.58
C VAL A 71 4.47 9.55 7.89
N GLY A 72 3.41 9.94 7.19
CA GLY A 72 2.65 11.15 7.49
C GLY A 72 2.06 11.15 8.89
N GLU A 73 1.38 10.07 9.28
CA GLU A 73 0.83 9.91 10.63
C GLU A 73 1.91 10.02 11.71
N VAL A 74 3.04 9.34 11.53
CA VAL A 74 4.18 9.42 12.46
C VAL A 74 4.71 10.85 12.56
N ILE A 75 4.81 11.57 11.45
CA ILE A 75 5.26 12.98 11.43
C ILE A 75 4.26 13.88 12.16
N VAL A 76 2.94 13.73 11.90
CA VAL A 76 1.91 14.50 12.62
C VAL A 76 2.07 14.27 14.11
N LEU A 77 2.08 13.02 14.56
CA LEU A 77 2.11 12.68 15.98
C LEU A 77 3.41 13.15 16.65
N PHE A 78 4.55 12.91 16.01
CA PHE A 78 5.85 13.31 16.52
C PHE A 78 5.94 14.84 16.72
N PHE A 79 5.62 15.62 15.69
CA PHE A 79 5.69 17.07 15.77
C PHE A 79 4.56 17.68 16.61
N ALA A 80 3.37 17.09 16.60
CA ALA A 80 2.28 17.49 17.48
C ALA A 80 2.73 17.43 18.94
N ILE A 81 3.18 16.25 19.40
CA ILE A 81 3.65 16.04 20.78
C ILE A 81 4.81 16.98 21.12
N LEU A 82 5.76 17.14 20.18
CA LEU A 82 6.91 18.02 20.38
C LEU A 82 6.51 19.50 20.53
N LEU A 83 5.50 19.95 19.79
CA LEU A 83 5.02 21.33 19.80
C LEU A 83 3.94 21.59 20.86
N THR A 84 3.32 20.55 21.43
CA THR A 84 2.24 20.66 22.41
C THR A 84 2.57 21.64 23.56
N PRO A 85 3.73 21.59 24.23
CA PRO A 85 4.05 22.52 25.33
C PRO A 85 4.08 24.00 24.89
N PHE A 86 4.59 24.24 23.68
CA PHE A 86 4.66 25.57 23.09
C PHE A 86 3.26 26.07 22.69
N LEU A 87 2.45 25.22 22.05
CA LEU A 87 1.08 25.55 21.66
C LEU A 87 0.19 25.79 22.88
N ALA A 88 0.30 24.96 23.93
CA ALA A 88 -0.44 25.11 25.18
C ALA A 88 -0.19 26.49 25.82
N THR A 89 1.08 26.91 25.87
CA THR A 89 1.46 28.20 26.46
C THR A 89 0.98 29.38 25.59
N LYS A 90 1.10 29.26 24.27
CA LYS A 90 0.75 30.34 23.33
C LYS A 90 -0.76 30.57 23.22
N PHE A 91 -1.54 29.50 23.25
CA PHE A 91 -2.99 29.56 23.07
C PHE A 91 -3.78 29.42 24.37
N GLY A 92 -3.10 29.19 25.51
CA GLY A 92 -3.75 29.02 26.82
C GLY A 92 -4.60 27.75 26.93
N ILE A 93 -4.30 26.74 26.11
CA ILE A 93 -5.05 25.48 26.05
C ILE A 93 -4.38 24.45 26.96
N PRO A 94 -5.13 23.73 27.80
CA PRO A 94 -4.61 22.57 28.54
C PRO A 94 -3.93 21.57 27.62
N ILE A 95 -2.75 21.08 28.02
CA ILE A 95 -1.93 20.11 27.25
C ILE A 95 -2.76 18.89 26.81
N GLY A 96 -3.67 18.41 27.67
CA GLY A 96 -4.51 17.24 27.40
C GLY A 96 -5.64 17.46 26.39
N LEU A 97 -5.87 18.68 25.91
CA LEU A 97 -6.84 18.97 24.84
C LEU A 97 -6.16 19.08 23.47
N ILE A 98 -4.82 19.13 23.42
CA ILE A 98 -4.04 19.22 22.18
C ILE A 98 -3.76 17.80 21.68
N GLU A 99 -4.78 17.17 21.12
CA GLU A 99 -4.73 15.82 20.56
C GLU A 99 -5.15 15.82 19.09
N PRO A 100 -4.22 16.00 18.13
CA PRO A 100 -4.60 16.11 16.72
C PRO A 100 -5.23 14.85 16.14
N LEU A 101 -4.83 13.67 16.62
CA LEU A 101 -5.34 12.39 16.19
C LEU A 101 -5.50 11.45 17.39
N LEU A 102 -6.73 11.00 17.63
CA LEU A 102 -7.01 9.94 18.59
C LEU A 102 -6.62 8.57 18.00
N PRO A 103 -6.32 7.57 18.83
CA PRO A 103 -6.05 6.21 18.35
C PRO A 103 -7.15 5.64 17.46
N ILE A 104 -8.42 5.96 17.75
CA ILE A 104 -9.55 5.53 16.92
C ILE A 104 -9.56 6.20 15.54
N HIS A 105 -9.10 7.45 15.42
CA HIS A 105 -8.95 8.12 14.12
C HIS A 105 -7.85 7.47 13.30
N ILE A 106 -6.72 7.13 13.92
CA ILE A 106 -5.61 6.42 13.26
C ILE A 106 -6.06 5.05 12.75
N LEU A 107 -6.81 4.31 13.57
CA LEU A 107 -7.38 3.02 13.15
C LEU A 107 -8.35 3.19 11.97
N TRP A 108 -9.18 4.24 12.00
CA TRP A 108 -10.12 4.53 10.93
C TRP A 108 -9.40 4.88 9.62
N ILE A 109 -8.35 5.69 9.69
CA ILE A 109 -7.52 6.06 8.52
C ILE A 109 -6.88 4.80 7.93
N ASN A 110 -6.15 4.04 8.74
CA ASN A 110 -5.42 2.85 8.29
C ASN A 110 -6.34 1.73 7.77
N LEU A 111 -7.46 1.48 8.44
CA LEU A 111 -8.32 0.36 8.10
C LEU A 111 -9.30 0.69 6.98
N VAL A 112 -9.93 1.87 7.03
CA VAL A 112 -11.04 2.20 6.14
C VAL A 112 -10.60 3.15 5.05
N THR A 113 -10.03 4.29 5.42
CA THR A 113 -9.71 5.36 4.47
C THR A 113 -8.61 4.94 3.49
N ASP A 114 -7.56 4.26 3.96
CA ASP A 114 -6.41 3.89 3.14
C ASP A 114 -6.61 2.58 2.38
N SER A 115 -7.39 1.64 2.93
CA SER A 115 -7.65 0.34 2.28
C SER A 115 -8.38 0.50 0.95
N LEU A 116 -9.34 1.43 0.84
CA LEU A 116 -10.13 1.60 -0.38
C LEU A 116 -9.28 2.11 -1.56
N PRO A 117 -8.49 3.19 -1.43
CA PRO A 117 -7.52 3.60 -2.46
C PRO A 117 -6.45 2.54 -2.73
N ALA A 118 -5.93 1.86 -1.70
CA ALA A 118 -4.93 0.82 -1.90
C ALA A 118 -5.48 -0.36 -2.73
N LEU A 119 -6.74 -0.74 -2.50
CA LEU A 119 -7.44 -1.73 -3.31
C LEU A 119 -7.63 -1.22 -4.74
N ALA A 120 -8.01 0.04 -4.93
CA ALA A 120 -8.15 0.62 -6.27
C ALA A 120 -6.82 0.59 -7.05
N LEU A 121 -5.70 0.89 -6.39
CA LEU A 121 -4.36 0.80 -6.97
C LEU A 121 -3.99 -0.63 -7.39
N ALA A 122 -4.56 -1.65 -6.74
CA ALA A 122 -4.35 -3.06 -7.13
C ALA A 122 -4.91 -3.37 -8.53
N PHE A 123 -5.93 -2.63 -8.98
CA PHE A 123 -6.60 -2.83 -10.27
C PHE A 123 -6.07 -1.96 -11.41
N ASP A 124 -5.05 -1.14 -11.15
CA ASP A 124 -4.44 -0.28 -12.17
C ASP A 124 -4.07 -1.04 -13.45
N PRO A 125 -4.25 -0.43 -14.63
CA PRO A 125 -3.87 -1.06 -15.90
C PRO A 125 -2.35 -1.25 -15.99
N ALA A 126 -1.94 -2.24 -16.78
CA ALA A 126 -0.52 -2.52 -17.02
C ALA A 126 0.16 -1.35 -17.73
N ASN A 127 1.44 -1.14 -17.39
CA ASN A 127 2.27 -0.18 -18.10
C ASN A 127 2.54 -0.65 -19.54
N LYS A 128 2.60 0.28 -20.50
CA LYS A 128 2.79 -0.03 -21.93
C LYS A 128 4.10 -0.77 -22.25
N ASP A 129 5.07 -0.71 -21.34
CA ASP A 129 6.39 -1.33 -21.44
C ASP A 129 6.55 -2.57 -20.55
N VAL A 130 5.46 -3.07 -19.94
CA VAL A 130 5.48 -4.18 -18.97
C VAL A 130 6.21 -5.42 -19.51
N MET A 131 6.03 -5.74 -20.79
CA MET A 131 6.71 -6.86 -21.46
C MET A 131 8.05 -6.51 -22.12
N LYS A 132 8.37 -5.21 -22.26
CA LYS A 132 9.61 -4.74 -22.90
C LYS A 132 10.78 -4.62 -21.93
N ARG A 133 10.50 -4.43 -20.64
CA ARG A 133 11.51 -4.33 -19.58
C ARG A 133 12.01 -5.71 -19.13
N LYS A 134 13.24 -5.74 -18.59
CA LYS A 134 13.86 -6.97 -18.07
C LYS A 134 13.11 -7.48 -16.82
N PRO A 135 13.10 -8.81 -16.57
CA PRO A 135 12.56 -9.36 -15.33
C PRO A 135 13.19 -8.72 -14.07
N VAL A 136 12.38 -8.53 -13.04
CA VAL A 136 12.85 -8.06 -11.73
C VAL A 136 13.74 -9.14 -11.11
N LYS A 137 14.85 -8.75 -10.49
CA LYS A 137 15.76 -9.70 -9.85
C LYS A 137 15.18 -10.15 -8.52
N ALA A 138 15.23 -11.45 -8.23
CA ALA A 138 14.77 -11.97 -6.93
C ALA A 138 15.49 -11.34 -5.73
N SER A 139 16.75 -10.90 -5.91
CA SER A 139 17.56 -10.26 -4.87
C SER A 139 17.36 -8.74 -4.74
N SER A 140 16.57 -8.10 -5.61
CA SER A 140 16.29 -6.67 -5.44
C SER A 140 15.20 -6.47 -4.40
N GLY A 141 15.54 -5.73 -3.34
CA GLY A 141 14.55 -5.30 -2.34
C GLY A 141 13.50 -4.36 -2.94
N ILE A 142 12.36 -4.28 -2.26
CA ILE A 142 11.21 -3.43 -2.65
C ILE A 142 11.59 -1.93 -2.56
N PHE A 143 12.44 -1.56 -1.59
CA PHE A 143 12.88 -0.20 -1.36
C PHE A 143 14.01 0.25 -2.30
N THR A 144 13.62 0.71 -3.49
CA THR A 144 14.55 1.43 -4.37
C THR A 144 14.76 2.86 -3.88
N LYS A 145 15.93 3.47 -4.16
CA LYS A 145 16.23 4.86 -3.76
C LYS A 145 15.13 5.85 -4.18
N GLY A 146 14.55 5.66 -5.37
CA GLY A 146 13.46 6.50 -5.86
C GLY A 146 12.15 6.31 -5.10
N MET A 147 11.80 5.08 -4.75
CA MET A 147 10.59 4.78 -3.98
C MET A 147 10.69 5.30 -2.55
N THR A 148 11.82 5.07 -1.87
CA THR A 148 12.05 5.57 -0.50
C THR A 148 11.97 7.09 -0.44
N TRP A 149 12.55 7.80 -1.43
CA TRP A 149 12.43 9.26 -1.50
C TRP A 149 10.98 9.72 -1.62
N ARG A 150 10.19 9.06 -2.49
CA ARG A 150 8.75 9.38 -2.66
C ARG A 150 7.97 9.17 -1.36
N ILE A 151 8.22 8.07 -0.66
CA ILE A 151 7.57 7.76 0.63
C ILE A 151 7.85 8.86 1.66
N ILE A 152 9.12 9.24 1.80
CA ILE A 152 9.54 10.26 2.77
C ILE A 152 8.94 11.63 2.41
N TYR A 153 9.08 12.05 1.14
CA TYR A 153 8.57 13.34 0.68
C TYR A 153 7.04 13.45 0.84
N GLN A 154 6.29 12.42 0.41
CA GLN A 154 4.83 12.39 0.52
C GLN A 154 4.39 12.36 1.98
N GLY A 155 5.04 11.54 2.82
CA GLY A 155 4.75 11.49 4.25
C GLY A 155 5.01 12.83 4.95
N ILE A 156 6.15 13.48 4.70
CA ILE A 156 6.45 14.81 5.25
C ILE A 156 5.37 15.82 4.81
N MET A 157 4.99 15.80 3.53
CA MET A 157 3.98 16.71 3.01
C MET A 157 2.63 16.50 3.71
N ILE A 158 2.14 15.26 3.81
CA ILE A 158 0.89 14.93 4.51
C ILE A 158 0.97 15.37 5.98
N GLY A 159 2.07 15.03 6.67
CA GLY A 159 2.22 15.32 8.08
C GLY A 159 2.26 16.81 8.39
N LEU A 160 3.01 17.59 7.62
CA LEU A 160 3.09 19.04 7.79
C LEU A 160 1.77 19.75 7.42
N LEU A 161 1.08 19.30 6.36
CA LEU A 161 -0.22 19.87 5.97
C LEU A 161 -1.28 19.62 7.03
N SER A 162 -1.38 18.39 7.55
CA SER A 162 -2.32 18.05 8.63
C SER A 162 -2.03 18.83 9.91
N LEU A 163 -0.74 18.96 10.28
CA LEU A 163 -0.34 19.74 11.44
C LEU A 163 -0.63 21.24 11.25
N ALA A 164 -0.36 21.79 10.07
CA ALA A 164 -0.68 23.18 9.75
C ALA A 164 -2.20 23.43 9.82
N ALA A 165 -3.01 22.52 9.28
CA ALA A 165 -4.47 22.59 9.36
C ALA A 165 -4.94 22.58 10.82
N PHE A 166 -4.36 21.72 11.66
CA PHE A 166 -4.65 21.69 13.10
C PHE A 166 -4.28 23.02 13.78
N VAL A 167 -3.08 23.55 13.53
CA VAL A 167 -2.63 24.83 14.11
C VAL A 167 -3.51 26.01 13.66
N ILE A 168 -3.96 26.02 12.41
CA ILE A 168 -4.90 27.03 11.91
C ILE A 168 -6.26 26.88 12.62
N GLY A 169 -6.72 25.64 12.82
CA GLY A 169 -7.95 25.34 13.55
C GLY A 169 -7.96 25.94 14.95
N ILE A 170 -6.95 25.63 15.76
CA ILE A 170 -6.84 26.17 17.14
C ILE A 170 -6.63 27.69 17.18
N SER A 171 -6.09 28.28 16.11
CA SER A 171 -5.87 29.73 16.01
C SER A 171 -7.12 30.51 15.60
N THR A 172 -8.19 29.82 15.17
CA THR A 172 -9.39 30.47 14.64
C THR A 172 -10.29 30.97 15.79
N PRO A 173 -10.55 32.29 15.92
CA PRO A 173 -11.17 32.85 17.14
C PRO A 173 -12.64 32.49 17.38
N ASN A 174 -13.37 32.07 16.33
CA ASN A 174 -14.80 31.72 16.38
C ASN A 174 -15.07 30.52 15.47
N PRO A 175 -14.88 29.28 15.95
CA PRO A 175 -15.35 28.13 15.21
C PRO A 175 -16.89 28.18 15.14
N PRO A 176 -17.53 27.88 13.99
CA PRO A 176 -18.98 27.77 13.92
C PRO A 176 -19.44 26.72 14.93
N VAL A 177 -20.34 27.11 15.83
CA VAL A 177 -20.90 26.20 16.84
C VAL A 177 -21.67 25.11 16.09
N ILE A 178 -21.15 23.89 16.13
CA ILE A 178 -21.87 22.70 15.66
C ILE A 178 -23.04 22.50 16.63
N GLU A 179 -24.27 22.45 16.12
CA GLU A 179 -25.47 22.23 16.95
C GLU A 179 -25.26 21.01 17.84
N GLY A 180 -25.31 21.22 19.17
CA GLY A 180 -25.15 20.17 20.18
C GLY A 180 -23.78 20.11 20.88
N LEU A 181 -22.79 20.93 20.49
CA LEU A 181 -21.49 21.01 21.17
C LEU A 181 -21.27 22.39 21.81
N THR A 182 -20.76 22.43 23.05
CA THR A 182 -20.38 23.67 23.73
C THR A 182 -19.10 24.25 23.12
N GLN A 183 -18.84 25.57 23.27
CA GLN A 183 -17.61 26.18 22.73
C GLN A 183 -16.31 25.55 23.28
N GLU A 184 -16.36 24.95 24.48
CA GLU A 184 -15.24 24.18 25.05
C GLU A 184 -15.07 22.79 24.43
N GLN A 185 -16.13 22.21 23.84
CA GLN A 185 -16.05 20.95 23.10
C GLN A 185 -15.65 21.15 21.63
N VAL A 186 -15.78 22.38 21.12
CA VAL A 186 -15.40 22.77 19.75
C VAL A 186 -13.95 23.28 19.69
N ARG A 187 -13.39 23.75 20.82
CA ARG A 187 -11.99 24.14 20.97
C ARG A 187 -11.13 22.99 21.46
#